data_AF-A0A3A5QPL3-F1
#
_entry.id   AF-A0A3A5QPL3-F1
#
_cell.length_a   1.000
_cell.length_b   1.000
_cell.length_c   1.000
_cell.angle_alpha   90.00
_cell.angle_beta   90.00
_cell.angle_gamma   90.00
#
_symmetry.space_group_name_H-M   'P 1'
#
loop_
_entity.id
_entity.type
_entity.pdbx_description
1 polymer ?
#
loop_
_entity_poly.entity_id
_entity_poly.type
_entity_poly.pdbx_seq_one_letter_code
_entity_poly.pdbx_strand_id
1 'polypeptide(L)' 'MRTKVKLHLKDEGGDVDTITTWINLPEQQAHDHYIGKRLNLGTVADRMMKCFKVETLNIQDVNTKGTMNAVPIIK' A
#
# COMPACT_ATOMS: atom_id res chain seq x y z
N MET A 1 -0.26 -14.53 4.61
CA MET A 1 0.29 -13.19 4.91
C MET A 1 -0.49 -12.12 4.15
N ARG A 2 -0.78 -11.00 4.81
CA ARG A 2 -1.48 -9.85 4.24
C ARG A 2 -0.75 -8.59 4.67
N THR A 3 -0.43 -7.72 3.72
CA THR A 3 0.35 -6.51 3.96
C THR A 3 -0.55 -5.28 3.82
N LYS A 4 -0.53 -4.38 4.82
CA LYS A 4 -1.11 -3.04 4.71
C LYS A 4 -0.04 -2.12 4.15
N VAL A 5 -0.34 -1.48 3.03
CA VAL A 5 0.57 -0.54 2.38
C VAL A 5 -0.08 0.83 2.23
N LYS A 6 0.75 1.88 2.31
CA LYS A 6 0.41 3.22 1.85
C LYS A 6 1.08 3.45 0.50
N LEU A 7 0.29 3.80 -0.50
CA LEU A 7 0.76 4.13 -1.82
C LEU A 7 0.87 5.64 -1.93
N HIS A 8 1.99 6.14 -2.44
CA HIS A 8 2.12 7.52 -2.86
C HIS A 8 1.98 7.57 -4.37
N LEU A 9 1.05 8.40 -4.81
CA LEU A 9 0.57 8.47 -6.18
C LEU A 9 0.85 9.87 -6.72
N LYS A 10 1.19 9.94 -8.00
CA LYS A 10 1.44 11.20 -8.70
C LYS A 10 0.85 11.13 -10.10
N ASP A 11 0.14 12.17 -10.52
CA ASP A 11 -0.32 12.29 -11.91
C ASP A 11 0.70 12.99 -12.82
N GLU A 12 0.32 13.21 -14.07
CA GLU A 12 1.18 13.85 -15.07
C GLU A 12 1.30 15.36 -14.87
N GLY A 13 0.32 16.00 -14.23
CA GLY A 13 0.34 17.42 -13.87
C GLY A 13 1.21 17.73 -12.65
N GLY A 14 1.54 16.69 -11.87
CA GLY A 14 2.40 16.79 -10.70
C GLY A 14 1.66 16.69 -9.38
N ASP A 15 0.33 16.57 -9.40
CA ASP A 15 -0.48 16.43 -8.20
C ASP A 15 -0.20 15.09 -7.53
N VAL A 16 -0.14 15.13 -6.21
CA VAL A 16 0.17 13.96 -5.39
C VAL A 16 -1.04 13.56 -4.55
N ASP A 17 -1.18 12.26 -4.34
CA ASP A 17 -2.20 11.70 -3.48
C ASP A 17 -1.65 10.47 -2.74
N THR A 18 -2.35 10.03 -1.70
CA THR A 18 -2.01 8.79 -0.99
C THR A 18 -3.23 7.94 -0.71
N ILE A 19 -3.10 6.64 -0.91
CA ILE A 19 -4.12 5.67 -0.51
C ILE A 19 -3.53 4.62 0.42
N THR A 20 -4.33 4.16 1.37
CA THR A 20 -3.95 3.03 2.23
C THR A 20 -4.81 1.84 1.87
N THR A 21 -4.18 0.72 1.57
CA THR A 21 -4.88 -0.51 1.18
C THR A 21 -4.22 -1.74 1.78
N TRP A 22 -5.02 -2.79 1.96
CA TRP A 22 -4.53 -4.11 2.34
C TRP A 22 -4.47 -5.00 1.10
N ILE A 23 -3.37 -5.74 0.96
CA ILE A 23 -3.19 -6.72 -0.12
C ILE A 23 -2.80 -8.08 0.44
N ASN A 24 -3.35 -9.15 -0.11
CA ASN A 24 -3.06 -10.54 0.28
C ASN A 24 -1.75 -11.03 -0.38
N LEU A 25 -0.70 -10.23 -0.28
CA LEU A 25 0.65 -10.54 -0.77
C LEU A 25 1.68 -10.29 0.33
N PRO A 26 2.79 -11.06 0.35
CA PRO A 26 3.99 -10.72 1.11
C PRO A 26 4.48 -9.29 0.84
N GLU A 27 5.23 -8.72 1.77
CA GLU A 27 5.71 -7.34 1.67
C GLU A 27 6.39 -7.04 0.33
N GLN A 28 7.44 -7.79 -0.05
CA GLN A 28 8.15 -7.56 -1.30
C GLN A 28 7.22 -7.61 -2.52
N GLN A 29 6.35 -8.62 -2.57
CA GLN A 29 5.39 -8.77 -3.66
C GLN A 29 4.34 -7.66 -3.67
N ALA A 30 3.98 -7.11 -2.52
CA ALA A 30 3.09 -5.94 -2.42
C ALA A 30 3.77 -4.70 -3.01
N HIS A 31 5.05 -4.49 -2.73
CA HIS A 31 5.82 -3.38 -3.32
C HIS A 31 5.92 -3.52 -4.85
N ASP A 32 6.34 -4.69 -5.32
CA ASP A 32 6.46 -4.99 -6.76
C ASP A 32 5.09 -4.89 -7.47
N HIS A 33 4.01 -5.26 -6.77
CA HIS A 33 2.66 -5.18 -7.32
C HIS A 33 2.24 -3.73 -7.57
N TYR A 34 2.59 -2.78 -6.71
CA TYR A 34 2.07 -1.41 -6.83
C TYR A 34 3.04 -0.44 -7.49
N ILE A 35 4.35 -0.58 -7.28
CA ILE A 35 5.32 0.39 -7.77
C ILE A 35 5.23 0.51 -9.30
N GLY A 36 5.14 1.75 -9.79
CA GLY A 36 5.03 2.06 -11.21
C GLY A 36 3.65 1.84 -11.85
N LYS A 37 2.69 1.18 -11.17
CA LYS A 37 1.33 1.02 -11.70
C LYS A 37 0.54 2.32 -11.67
N ARG A 38 -0.33 2.51 -12.65
CA ARG A 38 -1.34 3.58 -12.66
C ARG A 38 -2.64 3.07 -12.04
N LEU A 39 -3.20 3.86 -11.13
CA LEU A 39 -4.46 3.59 -10.44
C LEU A 39 -5.46 4.68 -10.80
N ASN A 40 -6.72 4.31 -11.02
CA ASN A 40 -7.80 5.27 -11.17
C ASN A 40 -8.36 5.60 -9.79
N LEU A 41 -8.19 6.85 -9.34
CA LEU A 41 -8.76 7.36 -8.09
C LEU A 41 -10.05 8.14 -8.31
N GLY A 42 -10.47 8.31 -9.57
CA GLY A 42 -11.65 9.05 -9.95
C GLY A 42 -12.93 8.30 -9.62
N THR A 43 -13.86 8.95 -8.93
CA THR A 43 -15.23 8.44 -8.74
C THR A 43 -16.18 8.85 -9.87
N VAL A 44 -15.87 9.94 -10.57
CA VAL A 44 -16.70 10.51 -11.66
C VAL A 44 -15.91 10.70 -12.97
N ALA A 45 -14.70 11.23 -12.90
CA ALA A 45 -13.79 11.38 -14.04
C ALA A 45 -12.50 10.60 -13.78
N ASP A 46 -11.93 9.97 -14.80
CA ASP A 46 -10.70 9.19 -14.66
C ASP A 46 -9.56 10.04 -14.11
N ARG A 47 -9.13 9.73 -12.88
CA ARG A 47 -7.96 10.35 -12.25
C ARG A 47 -6.87 9.31 -12.15
N MET A 48 -6.16 9.13 -13.26
CA MET A 48 -5.08 8.17 -13.38
C MET A 48 -3.82 8.69 -12.70
N MET A 49 -3.38 8.03 -11.64
CA MET A 49 -2.17 8.39 -10.91
C MET A 49 -1.20 7.23 -10.83
N LYS A 50 0.09 7.49 -11.08
CA LYS A 50 1.16 6.50 -11.00
C LYS A 50 1.67 6.37 -9.58
N CYS A 51 1.77 5.16 -9.07
CA CYS A 51 2.44 4.90 -7.80
C CYS A 51 3.96 5.02 -7.95
N PHE A 52 4.56 5.92 -7.18
CA PHE A 52 6.00 6.18 -7.20
C PHE A 52 6.70 5.79 -5.89
N LYS A 53 5.95 5.49 -4.83
CA LYS A 53 6.47 4.98 -3.56
C LYS A 53 5.42 4.10 -2.88
N VAL A 54 5.89 3.03 -2.26
CA VAL A 54 5.08 2.14 -1.41
C VAL A 54 5.71 2.13 -0.02
N GLU A 55 4.90 2.32 1.01
CA GLU A 55 5.30 2.20 2.41
C GLU A 55 4.54 1.04 3.06
N THR A 56 5.25 0.14 3.73
CA THR A 56 4.62 -0.91 4.54
C THR A 56 4.17 -0.33 5.87
N LEU A 57 2.88 -0.46 6.19
CA LEU A 57 2.31 0.00 7.46
C LEU A 57 2.11 -1.15 8.47
N ASN A 58 1.78 -2.35 7.99
CA ASN A 58 1.55 -3.52 8.83
C ASN A 58 1.66 -4.82 8.02
N ILE A 59 2.10 -5.90 8.65
CA ILE A 59 2.09 -7.25 8.07
C ILE A 59 1.33 -8.16 9.04
N GLN A 60 0.31 -8.83 8.52
CA GLN A 60 -0.44 -9.86 9.25
C GLN A 60 -0.11 -11.22 8.67
N ASP A 61 0.26 -12.17 9.52
CA ASP A 61 0.20 -13.56 9.12
C ASP A 61 -1.28 -14.00 9.12
N VAL A 62 -1.71 -14.57 8.00
CA VAL A 62 -3.13 -14.96 7.81
C VAL A 62 -3.34 -16.40 8.31
N ASN A 63 -2.25 -17.08 8.70
CA ASN A 63 -2.28 -18.45 9.21
C ASN A 63 -2.30 -18.55 10.74
N THR A 64 -2.17 -17.44 11.48
CA THR A 64 -2.25 -17.44 12.95
C THR A 64 -3.67 -17.12 13.42
N LYS A 65 -4.50 -18.15 13.54
CA LYS A 65 -5.55 -18.13 14.56
C LYS A 65 -4.87 -18.10 15.93
N GLY A 66 -4.73 -16.91 16.51
CA GLY A 66 -4.30 -16.72 17.90
C GLY A 66 -2.98 -15.96 18.06
N THR A 67 -3.09 -14.78 18.67
CA THR A 67 -2.05 -14.05 19.44
C THR A 67 -0.67 -13.88 18.82
N MET A 68 -0.32 -12.65 18.45
CA MET A 68 0.88 -11.98 18.98
C MET A 68 0.63 -10.47 19.09
N ASN A 69 0.39 -10.01 20.32
CA ASN A 69 0.74 -8.66 20.74
C ASN A 69 2.27 -8.58 20.84
N ALA A 70 2.87 -7.55 20.25
CA ALA A 70 4.17 -6.92 20.49
C ALA A 70 4.74 -6.47 19.12
N VAL A 71 5.32 -5.29 18.93
CA VAL A 71 6.25 -4.55 19.81
C VAL A 71 6.14 -3.04 19.50
N PRO A 72 6.25 -2.13 20.49
CA PRO A 72 6.42 -0.70 20.24
C PRO A 72 7.86 -0.42 19.78
N ILE A 73 8.04 0.31 18.68
CA ILE A 73 9.36 0.81 18.30
C ILE A 73 9.60 2.12 19.04
N ILE A 74 10.40 2.07 20.11
CA ILE A 74 11.08 3.22 20.70
C ILE A 74 12.58 2.94 20.61
N LYS A 75 13.28 3.73 19.79
CA LYS A 75 14.56 4.36 20.09
C LYS A 75 14.90 5.39 19.02
#